data_AF-A0A969DJC9-F1
#
_entry.id   AF-A0A969DJC9-F1
#
_cell.length_a   1.000
_cell.length_b   1.000
_cell.length_c   1.000
_cell.angle_alpha   90.00
_cell.angle_beta   90.00
_cell.angle_gamma   90.00
#
_symmetry.space_group_name_H-M   'P 1'
#
loop_
_entity.id
_entity.type
_entity.pdbx_description
1 polymer ?
#
loop_
_entity_poly.entity_id
_entity_poly.type
_entity_poly.pdbx_seq_one_letter_code
_entity_poly.pdbx_strand_id
1 'polypeptide(L)'
;MPQKPKSRVASLREQAGLTQVQLAVLVGVTPNTIQNWEKDDGLSQLEKYLKLAEVFGCRAEDLVEYVSTPEGEEPKSKGFSLQELRELRERWGTNTKAEVETSEAEPKAQSEDPRGSLKGR
;
A
#
# COMPACT_ATOMS: atom_id res chain seq x y z
N MET A 1 -2.43 -10.19 28.23
CA MET A 1 -1.06 -9.75 27.83
C MET A 1 -1.20 -8.47 27.03
N PRO A 2 -0.37 -7.43 27.25
CA PRO A 2 -0.41 -6.24 26.41
C PRO A 2 -0.02 -6.61 24.98
N GLN A 3 -0.87 -6.24 24.01
CA GLN A 3 -0.58 -6.41 22.59
C GLN A 3 0.03 -5.10 22.08
N LYS A 4 1.13 -5.18 21.30
CA LYS A 4 1.73 -4.02 20.63
C LYS A 4 1.23 -3.98 19.17
N PRO A 5 0.70 -2.86 18.68
CA PRO A 5 0.33 -2.72 17.27
C PRO A 5 1.57 -2.82 16.38
N LYS A 6 1.42 -3.40 15.18
CA LYS A 6 2.46 -3.45 14.15
C LYS A 6 1.91 -2.94 12.83
N SER A 7 2.72 -2.14 12.13
CA SER A 7 2.29 -1.54 10.86
C SER A 7 2.26 -2.60 9.77
N ARG A 8 1.19 -2.59 8.97
CA ARG A 8 1.05 -3.43 7.78
C ARG A 8 1.29 -2.65 6.48
N VAL A 9 1.59 -1.35 6.58
CA VAL A 9 1.70 -0.44 5.41
C VAL A 9 2.78 -0.92 4.44
N ALA A 10 3.96 -1.30 4.95
CA ALA A 10 5.07 -1.76 4.10
C ALA A 10 4.68 -3.00 3.28
N SER A 11 4.12 -4.01 3.93
CA SER A 11 3.71 -5.25 3.25
C SER A 11 2.61 -5.02 2.22
N LEU A 12 1.62 -4.17 2.52
CA LEU A 12 0.54 -3.84 1.58
C LEU A 12 1.08 -3.02 0.39
N ARG A 13 2.00 -2.08 0.64
CA ARG A 13 2.67 -1.30 -0.39
C ARG A 13 3.44 -2.20 -1.36
N GLU A 14 4.22 -3.14 -0.82
CA GLU A 14 5.01 -4.10 -1.61
C GLU A 14 4.12 -5.03 -2.44
N GLN A 15 3.03 -5.53 -1.87
CA GLN A 15 2.03 -6.32 -2.60
C GLN A 15 1.38 -5.55 -3.74
N ALA A 16 1.24 -4.23 -3.60
CA ALA A 16 0.76 -3.34 -4.65
C ALA A 16 1.85 -2.92 -5.67
N GLY A 17 3.09 -3.38 -5.52
CA GLY A 17 4.21 -3.02 -6.40
C GLY A 17 4.68 -1.57 -6.26
N LEU A 18 4.35 -0.89 -5.16
CA LEU A 18 4.64 0.53 -4.96
C LEU A 18 5.96 0.76 -4.20
N THR A 19 6.71 1.79 -4.59
CA THR A 19 7.78 2.36 -3.76
C THR A 19 7.22 3.32 -2.73
N GLN A 20 7.99 3.64 -1.68
CA GLN A 20 7.56 4.60 -0.65
C GLN A 20 7.25 5.99 -1.25
N VAL A 21 8.02 6.42 -2.26
CA VAL A 21 7.79 7.69 -2.98
C VAL A 21 6.48 7.66 -3.73
N GLN A 22 6.19 6.56 -4.43
CA GLN A 22 4.94 6.40 -5.17
C GLN A 22 3.73 6.39 -4.24
N LEU A 23 3.79 5.65 -3.12
CA LEU A 23 2.71 5.68 -2.13
C LEU A 23 2.52 7.07 -1.51
N ALA A 24 3.60 7.78 -1.23
CA ALA A 24 3.55 9.13 -0.69
C ALA A 24 2.81 10.09 -1.63
N VAL A 25 3.13 10.01 -2.92
CA VAL A 25 2.45 10.74 -3.99
C VAL A 25 0.96 10.40 -4.02
N LEU A 26 0.60 9.10 -3.95
CA LEU A 26 -0.80 8.65 -3.99
C LEU A 26 -1.63 9.15 -2.81
N VAL A 27 -1.04 9.23 -1.61
CA VAL A 27 -1.74 9.64 -0.39
C VAL A 27 -1.63 11.16 -0.14
N GLY A 28 -0.85 11.89 -0.94
CA GLY A 28 -0.64 13.33 -0.78
C GLY A 28 0.22 13.69 0.44
N VAL A 29 1.20 12.87 0.78
CA VAL A 29 2.12 13.06 1.90
C VAL A 29 3.58 12.99 1.43
N THR A 30 4.54 13.18 2.35
CA THR A 30 5.97 13.05 2.01
C THR A 30 6.42 11.58 2.11
N PRO A 31 7.47 11.16 1.36
CA PRO A 31 8.05 9.82 1.51
C PRO A 31 8.51 9.51 2.94
N ASN A 32 8.99 10.53 3.67
CA ASN A 32 9.35 10.40 5.09
C ASN A 32 8.12 10.10 5.98
N THR A 33 6.96 10.64 5.63
CA THR A 33 5.68 10.32 6.30
C THR A 33 5.34 8.84 6.10
N ILE A 34 5.46 8.31 4.88
CA ILE A 34 5.26 6.88 4.61
C ILE A 34 6.28 6.03 5.38
N GLN A 35 7.56 6.40 5.36
CA GLN A 35 8.59 5.71 6.13
C GLN A 35 8.26 5.66 7.62
N ASN A 36 7.71 6.73 8.18
CA ASN A 36 7.29 6.79 9.58
C ASN A 36 6.06 5.92 9.84
N TRP A 37 5.09 5.85 8.92
CA TRP A 37 3.94 4.96 9.03
C TRP A 37 4.31 3.48 8.91
N GLU A 38 5.36 3.16 8.17
CA GLU A 38 5.90 1.81 8.05
C GLU A 38 6.70 1.38 9.30
N LYS A 39 7.15 2.34 10.12
CA LYS A 39 7.80 2.10 11.41
C LYS A 39 6.76 2.05 12.55
N ASP A 40 7.14 1.41 13.65
CA ASP A 40 6.25 1.13 14.79
C ASP A 40 5.62 2.39 15.42
N ASP A 41 6.28 3.54 15.34
CA ASP A 41 5.84 4.76 16.04
C ASP A 41 4.71 5.52 15.31
N GLY A 42 4.44 5.20 14.05
CA GLY A 42 3.44 5.87 13.22
C GLY A 42 1.98 5.49 13.50
N LEU A 43 1.72 4.49 14.34
CA LEU A 43 0.39 3.91 14.53
C LEU A 43 -0.38 4.48 15.72
N SER A 44 0.28 5.18 16.63
CA SER A 44 -0.32 5.67 17.87
C SER A 44 -1.58 6.53 17.63
N GLN A 45 -1.57 7.34 16.56
CA GLN A 45 -2.73 8.14 16.18
C GLN A 45 -3.83 7.30 15.52
N LEU A 46 -3.46 6.35 14.66
CA LEU A 46 -4.41 5.42 14.04
C LEU A 46 -5.15 4.59 15.09
N GLU A 47 -4.44 4.08 16.10
CA GLU A 47 -5.05 3.34 17.22
C GLU A 47 -6.11 4.15 17.97
N LYS A 48 -5.90 5.46 18.14
CA LYS A 48 -6.90 6.32 18.77
C LYS A 48 -8.17 6.41 17.91
N TYR A 49 -8.04 6.55 16.60
CA TYR A 49 -9.20 6.56 15.69
C TYR A 49 -9.92 5.21 15.65
N LEU A 50 -9.18 4.09 15.67
CA LEU A 50 -9.80 2.77 15.76
C LEU A 50 -10.56 2.58 17.09
N LYS A 51 -10.01 3.07 18.20
CA LYS A 51 -10.72 3.07 19.49
C LYS A 51 -11.97 3.96 19.47
N LEU A 52 -11.92 5.11 18.78
CA LEU A 52 -13.11 5.96 18.61
C LEU A 52 -14.19 5.23 17.80
N ALA A 53 -13.81 4.58 16.69
CA ALA A 53 -14.74 3.80 15.87
C ALA A 53 -15.43 2.69 16.69
N GLU A 54 -14.67 1.98 17.54
CA GLU A 54 -15.21 0.98 18.47
C GLU A 54 -16.21 1.59 19.46
N VAL A 55 -15.88 2.75 20.06
CA VAL A 55 -16.77 3.45 21.01
C VAL A 55 -18.08 3.88 20.36
N PHE A 56 -18.05 4.27 19.10
CA PHE A 56 -19.24 4.71 18.36
C PHE A 56 -19.97 3.58 17.62
N GLY A 57 -19.41 2.38 17.59
CA GLY A 57 -19.99 1.24 16.87
C GLY A 57 -20.03 1.45 15.35
N CYS A 58 -19.05 2.17 14.80
CA CYS A 58 -18.95 2.47 13.36
C CYS A 58 -17.60 2.02 12.79
N ARG A 59 -17.43 2.15 11.47
CA ARG A 59 -16.14 1.94 10.81
C ARG A 59 -15.30 3.23 10.89
N ALA A 60 -13.98 3.12 10.76
CA ALA A 60 -13.08 4.28 10.90
C ALA A 60 -13.35 5.38 9.86
N GLU A 61 -13.75 5.00 8.65
CA GLU A 61 -14.19 5.89 7.57
C GLU A 61 -15.46 6.67 7.90
N ASP A 62 -16.33 6.14 8.78
CA ASP A 62 -17.56 6.81 9.20
C ASP A 62 -17.26 7.99 10.16
N LEU A 63 -16.02 8.13 10.64
CA LEU A 63 -15.58 9.26 11.46
C LEU A 63 -15.30 10.54 10.65
N VAL A 64 -15.36 10.47 9.31
CA VAL A 64 -15.00 11.58 8.41
C VAL A 64 -16.20 11.97 7.55
N GLU A 65 -16.57 13.24 7.62
CA GLU A 65 -17.56 13.85 6.72
C GLU A 65 -16.88 14.83 5.77
N TYR A 66 -17.10 14.67 4.47
CA TYR A 66 -16.57 15.57 3.44
C TYR A 66 -17.62 16.62 3.09
N VAL A 67 -17.42 17.84 3.58
CA VAL A 67 -18.26 19.00 3.23
C VAL A 67 -17.61 19.80 2.10
N SER A 68 -18.39 20.19 1.09
CA SER A 68 -17.90 21.07 0.02
C SER A 68 -17.60 22.45 0.60
N THR A 69 -16.34 22.87 0.56
CA THR A 69 -15.99 24.26 0.83
C THR A 69 -16.49 25.14 -0.32
N PRO A 70 -17.01 26.35 -0.04
CA PRO A 70 -17.41 27.27 -1.09
C PRO A 70 -16.22 27.59 -2.00
N GLU A 71 -16.51 27.62 -3.30
CA GLU A 71 -15.56 27.82 -4.38
C GLU A 71 -14.78 29.14 -4.19
N GLY A 72 -13.50 29.04 -3.85
CA GLY A 72 -12.65 30.20 -3.54
C GLY A 72 -11.55 29.93 -2.50
N GLU A 73 -11.67 28.86 -1.71
CA GLU A 73 -10.56 28.36 -0.91
C GLU A 73 -9.88 27.21 -1.67
N GLU A 74 -8.81 27.52 -2.41
CA GLU A 74 -7.97 26.44 -2.96
C GLU A 74 -7.50 25.55 -1.81
N PRO A 75 -7.75 24.23 -1.87
CA PRO A 75 -7.25 23.33 -0.85
C PRO A 75 -5.73 23.42 -0.87
N LYS A 76 -5.14 23.88 0.24
CA LYS A 76 -3.67 23.88 0.45
C LYS A 76 -3.09 22.46 0.56
N SER A 77 -3.79 21.44 0.06
CA SER A 77 -3.31 20.07 0.03
C SER A 77 -2.30 19.93 -1.10
N LYS A 78 -1.05 19.63 -0.73
CA LYS A 78 0.03 19.22 -1.65
C LYS A 78 -0.19 17.79 -2.19
N GLY A 79 -1.42 17.46 -2.57
CA GLY A 79 -1.84 16.14 -3.03
C GLY A 79 -2.31 16.18 -4.48
N PHE A 80 -2.18 15.05 -5.18
CA PHE A 80 -2.65 14.85 -6.55
C PHE A 80 -4.14 14.46 -6.55
N SER A 81 -4.88 14.88 -7.58
CA SER A 81 -6.27 14.51 -7.82
C SER A 81 -6.44 13.02 -8.14
N LEU A 82 -7.64 12.46 -7.93
CA LEU A 82 -7.94 11.04 -8.20
C LEU A 82 -7.63 10.61 -9.65
N GLN A 83 -7.76 11.52 -10.61
CA GLN A 83 -7.45 11.25 -12.02
C GLN A 83 -5.93 11.17 -12.25
N GLU A 84 -5.18 12.12 -11.68
CA GLU A 84 -3.71 12.08 -11.70
C GLU A 84 -3.16 10.83 -11.00
N LEU A 85 -3.80 10.38 -9.91
CA LEU A 85 -3.43 9.13 -9.25
C LEU A 85 -3.59 7.90 -10.15
N ARG A 86 -4.69 7.82 -10.92
CA ARG A 86 -4.94 6.72 -11.85
C ARG A 86 -3.90 6.72 -12.97
N GLU A 87 -3.60 7.88 -13.54
CA GLU A 87 -2.60 8.03 -14.60
C GLU A 87 -1.19 7.66 -14.12
N LEU A 88 -0.82 8.08 -12.90
CA LEU A 88 0.46 7.70 -12.29
C LEU A 88 0.55 6.19 -12.06
N ARG A 89 -0.54 5.55 -11.62
CA ARG A 89 -0.61 4.09 -11.40
C ARG A 89 -0.40 3.31 -12.70
N GLU A 90 -1.05 3.74 -13.78
CA GLU A 90 -0.86 3.16 -15.13
C GLU A 90 0.57 3.33 -15.61
N ARG A 91 1.11 4.55 -15.53
CA ARG A 91 2.47 4.87 -15.95
C ARG A 91 3.53 4.06 -15.18
N TRP A 92 3.28 3.75 -13.92
CA TRP A 92 4.19 2.96 -13.09
C TRP A 92 3.97 1.45 -13.18
N GLY A 93 2.95 0.98 -13.92
CA GLY A 93 2.65 -0.45 -14.02
C GLY A 93 2.23 -1.08 -12.70
N THR A 94 1.74 -0.28 -11.75
CA THR A 94 1.28 -0.72 -10.42
C THR A 94 -0.22 -0.96 -10.38
N ASN A 95 -0.84 -1.05 -11.56
CA ASN A 95 -2.25 -1.30 -11.76
C ASN A 95 -2.59 -2.78 -11.57
N THR A 96 -2.07 -3.40 -10.52
CA THR A 96 -2.40 -4.80 -10.21
C THR A 96 -3.84 -4.84 -9.73
N LYS A 97 -4.71 -5.38 -10.57
CA LYS A 97 -6.04 -5.88 -10.20
C LYS A 97 -5.82 -6.89 -9.08
N ALA A 98 -6.56 -6.77 -7.98
CA ALA A 98 -6.64 -7.83 -6.99
C ALA A 98 -7.32 -9.04 -7.64
N GLU A 99 -6.55 -9.84 -8.37
CA GLU A 99 -7.00 -11.14 -8.87
C GLU A 99 -6.88 -12.14 -7.73
N VAL A 100 -7.90 -12.10 -6.87
CA VAL A 100 -8.43 -13.33 -6.28
C VAL A 100 -9.19 -14.02 -7.41
N GLU A 101 -8.48 -14.77 -8.25
CA GLU A 101 -9.10 -15.78 -9.10
C GLU A 101 -8.37 -17.11 -8.92
N THR A 102 -9.19 -18.07 -8.52
CA THR A 102 -8.92 -19.46 -8.21
C THR A 102 -8.62 -20.28 -9.46
N SER A 103 -7.75 -21.28 -9.27
CA SER A 103 -7.68 -22.56 -9.99
C SER A 103 -7.52 -22.54 -11.51
N GLU A 104 -6.34 -22.95 -11.98
CA GLU A 104 -6.21 -24.26 -12.63
C GLU A 104 -4.78 -24.78 -12.43
N ALA A 105 -4.67 -25.89 -11.71
CA ALA A 105 -3.46 -26.67 -11.55
C ALA A 105 -3.39 -27.69 -12.70
N GLU A 106 -2.20 -28.00 -13.21
CA GLU A 106 -1.67 -29.38 -13.21
C GLU A 106 -0.22 -29.46 -13.74
N PRO A 107 0.52 -30.55 -13.43
CA PRO A 107 1.95 -30.50 -13.11
C PRO A 107 2.83 -31.46 -13.95
N LYS A 108 4.12 -31.55 -13.54
CA LYS A 108 5.18 -32.54 -13.88
C LYS A 108 5.89 -32.29 -15.23
N ALA A 109 7.19 -32.58 -15.41
CA ALA A 109 8.05 -33.56 -14.76
C ALA A 109 9.54 -33.16 -14.77
N GLN A 110 10.31 -33.83 -13.91
CA GLN A 110 11.74 -33.74 -13.65
C GLN A 110 12.62 -34.39 -14.74
N SER A 111 13.87 -33.94 -14.88
CA SER A 111 15.08 -34.80 -14.83
C SER A 111 16.39 -33.99 -14.96
N GLU A 112 17.14 -33.88 -13.85
CA GLU A 112 18.57 -34.25 -13.63
C GLU A 112 19.47 -34.45 -14.88
N ASP A 113 20.77 -34.13 -14.99
CA ASP A 113 21.84 -33.52 -14.16
C ASP A 113 23.07 -33.26 -15.12
N PRO A 114 24.34 -32.96 -14.71
CA PRO A 114 25.21 -32.01 -15.40
C PRO A 114 26.39 -32.68 -16.14
N ARG A 115 27.04 -31.98 -17.07
CA ARG A 115 28.41 -32.36 -17.49
C ARG A 115 29.31 -31.15 -17.66
N GLY A 116 30.22 -31.00 -16.70
CA GLY A 116 31.47 -30.29 -16.89
C GLY A 116 32.53 -31.16 -17.58
N SER A 117 33.63 -30.49 -17.89
CA SER A 117 35.01 -30.99 -18.08
C SER A 117 35.57 -31.15 -19.51
N LEU A 118 36.60 -30.32 -19.74
CA LEU A 118 37.89 -30.57 -20.40
C LEU A 118 37.96 -30.67 -21.93
N LYS A 119 38.68 -29.71 -22.53
CA LYS A 119 39.54 -29.96 -23.69
C LYS A 119 40.84 -29.15 -23.57
N GLY A 120 41.92 -29.87 -23.26
CA GLY A 120 43.29 -29.47 -23.55
C GLY A 120 43.88 -30.52 -24.48
N ARG A 121 44.50 -30.06 -25.57
CA ARG A 121 45.53 -30.77 -26.33
C ARG A 121 46.31 -29.75 -27.14
#